data_AF-A0A1V5P1Q4-F1
#
_entry.id   AF-A0A1V5P1Q4-F1
#
_cell.length_a   1.000
_cell.length_b   1.000
_cell.length_c   1.000
_cell.angle_alpha   90.00
_cell.angle_beta   90.00
_cell.angle_gamma   90.00
#
_symmetry.space_group_name_H-M   'P 1'
#
loop_
_entity.id
_entity.type
_entity.pdbx_description
1 polymer ?
#
loop_
_entity_poly.entity_id
_entity_poly.type
_entity_poly.pdbx_seq_one_letter_code
_entity_poly.pdbx_strand_id
1 'polypeptide(L)' 'MREIILTTITGFIVGLIFARFRLPIPGPPSLAGVMGIFGILLGYLVAAKIGIGK' A
#
# COMPACT_ATOMS: atom_id res chain seq x y z
N MET A 1 -12.95 -1.16 -10.66
CA MET A 1 -13.03 -2.53 -10.09
C MET A 1 -12.03 -3.48 -10.74
N ARG A 2 -11.95 -3.50 -12.07
CA ARG A 2 -10.95 -4.29 -12.80
C ARG A 2 -9.52 -3.96 -12.36
N GLU A 3 -9.17 -2.69 -12.18
CA GLU A 3 -7.80 -2.34 -11.72
C GLU A 3 -7.52 -2.89 -10.32
N ILE A 4 -8.45 -2.78 -9.37
CA ILE A 4 -8.29 -3.27 -8.00
C ILE A 4 -7.98 -4.77 -7.98
N ILE A 5 -8.74 -5.54 -8.77
CA ILE A 5 -8.54 -6.99 -8.86
C ILE A 5 -7.17 -7.30 -9.48
N LEU A 6 -6.82 -6.64 -10.59
CA LEU A 6 -5.54 -6.85 -11.27
C LEU A 6 -4.35 -6.44 -10.39
N THR A 7 -4.38 -5.29 -9.74
CA THR A 7 -3.28 -4.83 -8.87
C THR A 7 -3.13 -5.71 -7.65
N THR A 8 -4.23 -6.21 -7.07
CA THR A 8 -4.19 -7.17 -5.96
C THR A 8 -3.54 -8.48 -6.40
N ILE A 9 -3.94 -9.04 -7.56
CA ILE A 9 -3.35 -10.28 -8.10
C ILE A 9 -1.87 -10.08 -8.43
N THR A 10 -1.52 -8.97 -9.10
CA THR A 10 -0.13 -8.66 -9.43
C THR A 10 0.72 -8.52 -8.16
N GLY A 11 0.24 -7.77 -7.15
CA GLY A 11 0.94 -7.62 -5.88
C GLY A 11 1.13 -8.94 -5.14
N PHE A 12 0.11 -9.81 -5.16
CA PHE A 12 0.17 -11.15 -4.58
C PHE A 12 1.23 -12.02 -5.27
N ILE A 13 1.22 -12.09 -6.60
CA ILE A 13 2.19 -12.89 -7.37
C ILE A 13 3.61 -12.36 -7.15
N VAL A 14 3.81 -11.04 -7.17
CA VAL A 14 5.12 -10.43 -6.89
C VAL A 14 5.58 -10.78 -5.48
N GLY A 15 4.71 -10.70 -4.47
CA GLY A 15 5.03 -11.10 -3.10
C GLY A 15 5.48 -12.56 -3.00
N LEU A 16 4.79 -13.47 -3.68
CA LEU A 16 5.17 -14.89 -3.73
C LEU A 16 6.53 -15.11 -4.39
N ILE A 17 6.83 -14.42 -5.49
CA ILE A 17 8.13 -14.50 -6.17
C ILE A 17 9.24 -14.04 -5.21
N PHE A 18 9.07 -12.88 -4.56
CA PHE A 18 10.07 -12.34 -3.65
C PHE A 18 10.31 -13.26 -2.45
N ALA A 19 9.25 -13.83 -1.87
CA ALA A 19 9.36 -14.82 -0.82
C ALA A 19 10.10 -16.09 -1.30
N ARG A 20 9.77 -16.58 -2.51
CA ARG A 20 10.38 -17.79 -3.09
C ARG A 20 11.87 -17.63 -3.35
N PHE A 21 12.31 -16.45 -3.78
CA PHE A 21 13.71 -16.15 -4.06
C PHE A 21 14.44 -15.50 -2.87
N ARG A 22 13.76 -15.32 -1.72
CA ARG A 22 14.29 -14.62 -0.53
C ARG A 22 14.85 -13.24 -0.86
N LEU A 23 14.24 -12.57 -1.84
CA LEU A 23 14.63 -11.23 -2.23
C LEU A 23 14.13 -10.23 -1.17
N PRO A 24 14.90 -9.16 -0.89
CA PRO A 24 14.39 -8.07 -0.06
C PRO A 24 13.15 -7.48 -0.72
N ILE A 25 12.08 -7.35 0.07
CA ILE A 25 10.81 -6.80 -0.40
C ILE A 25 11.01 -5.30 -0.69
N PRO A 26 10.58 -4.77 -1.86
CA PRO A 26 10.79 -3.37 -2.22
C PRO A 26 9.83 -2.42 -1.49
N GLY A 27 8.72 -2.93 -0.96
CA GLY A 27 7.77 -2.20 -0.12
C GLY A 27 8.11 -2.28 1.37
N PRO A 28 7.40 -1.52 2.24
CA PRO A 28 7.63 -1.55 3.68
C PRO A 28 7.42 -2.97 4.22
N PRO A 29 8.48 -3.65 4.71
CA PRO A 29 8.39 -5.04 5.15
C PRO A 29 7.79 -5.16 6.55
N SER A 30 7.63 -4.05 7.26
CA SER A 30 7.10 -4.00 8.62
C SER A 30 5.67 -3.48 8.64
N LEU A 31 4.89 -3.97 9.61
CA LEU A 31 3.57 -3.43 9.90
C LEU A 31 3.62 -1.92 10.14
N ALA A 32 4.67 -1.41 10.78
CA ALA A 32 4.89 0.02 10.99
C ALA A 32 4.93 0.82 9.68
N GLY A 33 5.62 0.32 8.65
CA GLY A 33 5.69 1.01 7.36
C GLY A 33 4.34 0.99 6.61
N VAL A 34 3.59 -0.12 6.69
CA VAL A 34 2.22 -0.20 6.15
C VAL A 34 1.29 0.78 6.86
N MET A 35 1.36 0.85 8.19
CA MET A 35 0.58 1.78 8.99
C MET A 35 0.93 3.24 8.72
N GLY A 36 2.19 3.54 8.37
CA GLY A 36 2.61 4.87 7.93
C GLY A 36 1.89 5.33 6.65
N ILE A 37 1.87 4.49 5.61
CA ILE A 37 1.16 4.78 4.35
C ILE A 37 -0.35 4.93 4.60
N PHE A 38 -0.92 4.04 5.43
CA PHE A 38 -2.33 4.12 5.80
C PHE A 38 -2.66 5.41 6.56
N GLY A 39 -1.80 5.84 7.48
CA GLY A 39 -1.93 7.09 8.22
C GLY A 39 -1.89 8.33 7.32
N ILE A 40 -1.03 8.33 6.29
CA ILE A 40 -0.98 9.40 5.28
C ILE A 40 -2.32 9.49 4.54
N LEU A 41 -2.87 8.34 4.10
CA LEU A 41 -4.15 8.31 3.41
C LEU A 41 -5.28 8.81 4.31
N LEU A 42 -5.35 8.35 5.56
CA LEU A 42 -6.35 8.82 6.52
C LEU A 42 -6.22 10.33 6.78
N GLY A 43 -5.01 10.82 6.99
CA GLY A 43 -4.74 12.25 7.19
C GLY A 43 -5.21 13.08 6.00
N TYR A 44 -4.90 12.65 4.78
CA TYR A 44 -5.39 13.28 3.55
C TYR A 44 -6.92 13.29 3.46
N LEU A 45 -7.57 12.17 3.74
CA LEU A 45 -9.03 12.07 3.70
C LEU A 45 -9.70 12.97 4.74
N VAL A 46 -9.14 13.06 5.95
CA VAL A 46 -9.61 13.97 6.99
C VAL A 46 -9.41 15.41 6.55
N ALA A 47 -8.21 15.79 6.08
CA ALA A 47 -7.90 17.12 5.58
C ALA A 47 -8.85 17.57 4.46
N ALA A 48 -9.11 16.69 3.49
CA ALA A 48 -10.04 16.93 2.40
C ALA A 48 -11.47 17.20 2.88
N LYS A 49 -11.94 16.48 3.91
CA LYS A 49 -13.29 16.67 4.47
C LYS A 49 -13.44 17.97 5.26
N ILE A 50 -12.38 18.43 5.92
CA ILE A 50 -12.37 19.68 6.69
C ILE A 50 -11.97 20.90 5.85
N GLY A 51 -11.76 20.72 4.54
CA GLY A 51 -11.48 21.81 3.60
C GLY A 51 -10.05 22.35 3.66
N ILE A 52 -9.13 21.62 4.30
CA ILE A 52 -7.70 21.95 4.29
C ILE A 52 -7.11 21.43 2.98
N GLY A 53 -6.62 22.35 2.13
CA GLY A 53 -5.99 22.00 0.85
C GLY A 53 -6.91 22.01 -0.37
N LYS A 54 -7.92 22.89 -0.39
CA LYS A 54 -8.39 23.44 -1.67
C LYS A 54 -7.32 24.38 -2.24
#